data_AF-A0A0Q8JE92-F1
#
_entry.id   AF-A0A0Q8JE92-F1
#
_cell.length_a   1.000
_cell.length_b   1.000
_cell.length_c   1.000
_cell.angle_alpha   90.00
_cell.angle_beta   90.00
_cell.angle_gamma   90.00
#
_symmetry.space_group_name_H-M   'P 1'
#
loop_
_entity.id
_entity.type
_entity.pdbx_description
1 polymer ?
#
loop_
_entity_poly.entity_id
_entity_poly.type
_entity_poly.pdbx_seq_one_letter_code
_entity_poly.pdbx_strand_id
1 'polypeptide(L)'
;MIEHEVFRRSDLLVQNIVEIIDRPMCDGSARIAVSANLCQMSIEHCCALRALSESRMFASGFVILRSQFEAVVRAIWVLYCATDEQVQRLASPLNDASEQSAKNLPSVHDMLEALGKVPAAKVPFDALSEFKSYSWKALNSFTHAGIHPLQRMIDGYPLVLIVQNVRVSNGLAMIAAMQVCVLTGIPNLQRELLPLNGRFHDCLPDHRSSP
;
A
#
# COMPACT_ATOMS: atom_id res chain seq x y z
N MET A 1 -16.75 -10.10 16.47
CA MET A 1 -16.22 -9.77 15.13
C MET A 1 -17.30 -9.03 14.34
N ILE A 2 -16.96 -8.18 13.38
CA ILE A 2 -17.96 -7.71 12.40
C ILE A 2 -18.10 -8.78 11.33
N GLU A 3 -19.32 -9.27 11.12
CA GLU A 3 -19.62 -10.18 10.03
C GLU A 3 -19.99 -9.35 8.80
N HIS A 4 -19.08 -9.29 7.83
CA HIS A 4 -19.33 -8.72 6.52
C HIS A 4 -18.51 -9.47 5.48
N GLU A 5 -19.12 -9.78 4.33
CA GLU A 5 -18.49 -10.61 3.31
C GLU A 5 -17.15 -10.03 2.79
N VAL A 6 -17.02 -8.70 2.78
CA VAL A 6 -15.78 -8.00 2.40
C VAL A 6 -14.54 -8.59 3.08
N PHE A 7 -14.62 -8.97 4.35
CA PHE A 7 -13.45 -9.46 5.09
C PHE A 7 -12.96 -10.81 4.55
N ARG A 8 -13.88 -11.78 4.41
CA ARG A 8 -13.60 -13.09 3.81
C ARG A 8 -13.09 -12.96 2.37
N ARG A 9 -13.69 -12.06 1.60
CA ARG A 9 -13.32 -11.81 0.20
C ARG A 9 -11.94 -11.16 0.08
N SER A 10 -11.62 -10.24 0.99
CA SER A 10 -10.29 -9.62 1.09
C SER A 10 -9.22 -10.66 1.41
N ASP A 11 -9.49 -11.59 2.33
CA ASP A 11 -8.55 -12.66 2.66
C ASP A 11 -8.26 -13.56 1.46
N LEU A 12 -9.31 -14.01 0.77
CA LEU A 12 -9.18 -14.79 -0.46
C LEU A 12 -8.45 -14.04 -1.57
N LEU A 13 -8.69 -12.73 -1.72
CA LEU A 13 -7.96 -11.90 -2.67
C LEU A 13 -6.45 -11.90 -2.36
N VAL A 14 -6.07 -11.66 -1.11
CA VAL A 14 -4.64 -11.65 -0.70
C VAL A 14 -3.99 -13.02 -0.91
N GLN A 15 -4.68 -14.12 -0.62
CA GLN A 15 -4.18 -15.47 -0.90
C GLN A 15 -3.87 -15.65 -2.40
N ASN A 16 -4.79 -15.23 -3.28
CA ASN A 16 -4.60 -15.34 -4.73
C ASN A 16 -3.49 -14.40 -5.23
N ILE A 17 -3.35 -13.21 -4.64
CA ILE A 17 -2.22 -12.31 -4.90
C ILE A 17 -0.90 -13.02 -4.59
N VAL A 18 -0.77 -13.59 -3.38
CA VAL A 18 0.46 -14.25 -2.92
C VAL A 18 0.83 -15.42 -3.84
N GLU A 19 -0.13 -16.26 -4.23
CA GLU A 19 0.10 -17.39 -5.15
C GLU A 19 0.68 -16.95 -6.51
N ILE A 20 0.25 -15.80 -7.02
CA ILE A 20 0.71 -15.26 -8.30
C ILE A 20 2.11 -14.64 -8.17
N ILE A 21 2.36 -13.87 -7.11
CA ILE A 21 3.59 -13.10 -6.95
C ILE A 21 4.73 -13.89 -6.30
N ASP A 22 4.48 -15.09 -5.77
CA ASP A 22 5.50 -15.99 -5.22
C ASP A 22 6.42 -16.53 -6.33
N ARG A 23 7.33 -15.67 -6.77
CA ARG A 23 8.27 -15.87 -7.87
C ARG A 23 9.62 -15.27 -7.48
N PRO A 24 10.74 -15.78 -8.02
CA PRO A 24 12.04 -15.17 -7.79
C PRO A 24 12.10 -13.74 -8.34
N MET A 25 12.84 -12.88 -7.66
CA MET A 25 13.15 -11.54 -8.14
C MET A 25 14.10 -11.59 -9.35
N CYS A 26 14.11 -10.53 -10.17
CA CYS A 26 14.94 -10.48 -11.38
C CYS A 26 16.44 -10.48 -11.09
N ASP A 27 16.86 -9.90 -9.96
CA ASP A 27 18.23 -9.90 -9.48
C ASP A 27 18.31 -9.78 -7.94
N GLY A 28 19.52 -9.88 -7.40
CA GLY A 28 19.82 -9.74 -5.98
C GLY A 28 20.25 -8.33 -5.56
N SER A 29 19.99 -7.30 -6.37
CA SER A 29 20.40 -5.94 -6.03
C SER A 29 19.63 -5.39 -4.83
N ALA A 30 20.28 -4.51 -4.07
CA ALA A 30 19.65 -3.84 -2.93
C ALA A 30 18.37 -3.08 -3.33
N ARG A 31 18.31 -2.56 -4.55
CA ARG A 31 17.16 -1.82 -5.08
C ARG A 31 15.94 -2.72 -5.21
N ILE A 32 16.12 -3.89 -5.83
CA ILE A 32 15.06 -4.87 -6.00
C ILE A 32 14.63 -5.43 -4.64
N ALA A 33 15.59 -5.81 -3.79
CA ALA A 33 15.30 -6.33 -2.46
C ALA A 33 14.53 -5.34 -1.57
N VAL A 34 14.95 -4.07 -1.51
CA VAL A 34 14.27 -3.03 -0.72
C VAL A 34 12.87 -2.75 -1.27
N SER A 35 12.72 -2.64 -2.60
CA SER A 35 11.40 -2.44 -3.23
C SER A 35 10.46 -3.61 -2.90
N ALA A 36 10.93 -4.85 -3.03
CA ALA A 36 10.16 -6.06 -2.72
C ALA A 36 9.74 -6.13 -1.25
N ASN A 37 10.65 -5.84 -0.31
CA ASN A 37 10.34 -5.81 1.12
C ASN A 37 9.27 -4.77 1.46
N LEU A 38 9.32 -3.58 0.85
CA LEU A 38 8.30 -2.55 1.03
C LEU A 38 6.94 -2.96 0.46
N CYS A 39 6.92 -3.67 -0.68
CA CYS A 39 5.68 -4.26 -1.20
C CYS A 39 5.13 -5.33 -0.25
N GLN A 40 5.98 -6.20 0.30
CA GLN A 40 5.58 -7.21 1.27
C GLN A 40 5.00 -6.57 2.54
N MET A 41 5.62 -5.51 3.06
CA MET A 41 5.08 -4.73 4.19
C MET A 41 3.72 -4.12 3.87
N SER A 42 3.52 -3.61 2.65
CA SER A 42 2.21 -3.08 2.22
C SER A 42 1.13 -4.18 2.19
N ILE A 43 1.46 -5.38 1.71
CA ILE A 43 0.53 -6.52 1.69
C ILE A 43 0.24 -6.99 3.13
N GLU A 44 1.25 -7.05 4.00
CA GLU A 44 1.07 -7.36 5.42
C GLU A 44 0.17 -6.34 6.13
N HIS A 45 0.36 -5.05 5.86
CA HIS A 45 -0.51 -4.00 6.38
C HIS A 45 -1.97 -4.13 5.92
N CYS A 46 -2.21 -4.66 4.71
CA CYS A 46 -3.56 -5.02 4.26
C CYS A 46 -4.20 -6.07 5.17
N CYS A 47 -3.47 -7.14 5.49
CA CYS A 47 -3.92 -8.18 6.41
C CYS A 47 -4.15 -7.64 7.82
N ALA A 48 -3.25 -6.81 8.32
CA ALA A 48 -3.36 -6.20 9.65
C ALA A 48 -4.59 -5.28 9.74
N LEU A 49 -4.82 -4.43 8.73
CA LEU A 49 -6.00 -3.57 8.68
C LEU A 49 -7.29 -4.38 8.71
N ARG A 50 -7.36 -5.48 7.93
CA ARG A 50 -8.49 -6.40 7.95
C ARG A 50 -8.73 -6.98 9.34
N ALA A 51 -7.70 -7.56 9.96
CA ALA A 51 -7.80 -8.19 11.29
C ALA A 51 -8.22 -7.19 12.39
N LEU A 52 -7.66 -5.98 12.37
CA LEU A 52 -8.04 -4.89 13.28
C LEU A 52 -9.51 -4.47 13.05
N SER A 53 -9.96 -4.41 11.81
CA SER A 53 -11.34 -4.05 11.47
C SER A 53 -12.34 -5.11 11.92
N GLU A 54 -12.04 -6.39 11.73
CA GLU A 54 -12.84 -7.51 12.25
C GLU A 54 -12.96 -7.45 13.78
N SER A 55 -11.89 -7.01 14.44
CA SER A 55 -11.79 -6.83 15.90
C SER A 55 -12.33 -5.47 16.39
N ARG A 56 -12.91 -4.65 15.52
CA ARG A 56 -13.45 -3.31 15.81
C ARG A 56 -12.41 -2.28 16.30
N MET A 57 -11.13 -2.50 16.01
CA MET A 57 -10.01 -1.60 16.31
C MET A 57 -9.77 -0.60 15.16
N PHE A 58 -10.81 0.17 14.80
CA PHE A 58 -10.84 0.96 13.56
C PHE A 58 -9.83 2.10 13.52
N ALA A 59 -9.66 2.85 14.61
CA ALA A 59 -8.68 3.94 14.67
C ALA A 59 -7.28 3.42 14.33
N SER A 60 -6.89 2.31 14.97
CA SER A 60 -5.62 1.62 14.72
C SER A 60 -5.53 1.10 13.28
N GLY A 61 -6.61 0.50 12.76
CA GLY A 61 -6.67 0.06 11.36
C GLY A 61 -6.42 1.20 10.36
N PHE A 62 -6.95 2.40 10.62
CA PHE A 62 -6.75 3.55 9.74
C PHE A 62 -5.35 4.17 9.88
N VAL A 63 -4.68 4.02 11.02
CA VAL A 63 -3.24 4.32 11.11
C VAL A 63 -2.45 3.37 10.20
N ILE A 64 -2.75 2.07 10.23
CA ILE A 64 -2.11 1.08 9.35
C ILE A 64 -2.38 1.36 7.87
N LEU A 65 -3.57 1.85 7.50
CA LEU A 65 -3.87 2.22 6.11
C LEU A 65 -2.90 3.28 5.56
N ARG A 66 -2.51 4.25 6.41
CA ARG A 66 -1.50 5.24 6.04
C ARG A 66 -0.15 4.59 5.83
N SER A 67 0.28 3.75 6.78
CA SER A 67 1.56 3.05 6.70
C SER A 67 1.64 2.16 5.44
N GLN A 68 0.54 1.49 5.08
CA GLN A 68 0.39 0.74 3.84
C GLN A 68 0.64 1.61 2.60
N PHE A 69 -0.04 2.75 2.53
CA PHE A 69 0.11 3.69 1.43
C PHE A 69 1.55 4.22 1.30
N GLU A 70 2.16 4.63 2.42
CA GLU A 70 3.54 5.14 2.41
C GLU A 70 4.54 4.04 2.01
N ALA A 71 4.32 2.79 2.43
CA ALA A 71 5.14 1.65 2.04
C ALA A 71 5.10 1.40 0.53
N VAL A 72 3.92 1.36 -0.09
CA VAL A 72 3.81 1.10 -1.54
C VAL A 72 4.33 2.27 -2.38
N VAL A 73 4.10 3.52 -1.97
CA VAL A 73 4.70 4.70 -2.63
C VAL A 73 6.23 4.59 -2.61
N ARG A 74 6.79 4.28 -1.43
CA ARG A 74 8.25 4.15 -1.28
C ARG A 74 8.79 2.97 -2.09
N ALA A 75 8.07 1.84 -2.17
CA ALA A 75 8.48 0.68 -2.96
C ALA A 75 8.68 1.06 -4.44
N ILE A 76 7.70 1.75 -5.02
CA ILE A 76 7.72 2.18 -6.42
C ILE A 76 8.79 3.25 -6.62
N TRP A 77 8.88 4.23 -5.71
CA TRP A 77 9.93 5.26 -5.74
C TRP A 77 11.35 4.66 -5.65
N VAL A 78 11.56 3.64 -4.83
CA VAL A 78 12.84 2.92 -4.74
C VAL A 78 13.23 2.33 -6.09
N LEU A 79 12.29 1.75 -6.84
CA LEU A 79 12.62 1.19 -8.14
C LEU A 79 12.94 2.28 -9.18
N TYR A 80 12.10 3.31 -9.27
CA TYR A 80 12.10 4.23 -10.42
C TYR A 80 12.87 5.53 -10.21
N CYS A 81 13.09 5.97 -8.96
CA CYS A 81 13.55 7.33 -8.67
C CYS A 81 14.71 7.41 -7.67
N ALA A 82 14.80 6.49 -6.71
CA ALA A 82 15.81 6.58 -5.66
C ALA A 82 17.24 6.53 -6.22
N THR A 83 18.16 7.32 -5.67
CA THR A 83 19.59 7.17 -5.97
C THR A 83 20.13 5.90 -5.31
N ASP A 84 21.25 5.37 -5.81
CA ASP A 84 21.89 4.20 -5.18
C ASP A 84 22.25 4.48 -3.72
N GLU A 85 22.68 5.71 -3.39
CA GLU A 85 22.94 6.12 -2.02
C GLU A 85 21.69 6.02 -1.13
N GLN A 86 20.53 6.49 -1.62
CA GLN A 86 19.26 6.40 -0.89
C GLN A 86 18.83 4.94 -0.70
N VAL A 87 19.03 4.09 -1.72
CA VAL A 87 18.77 2.65 -1.62
C VAL A 87 19.68 2.01 -0.57
N GLN A 88 20.98 2.33 -0.56
CA GLN A 88 21.91 1.79 0.43
C GLN A 88 21.55 2.20 1.86
N ARG A 89 21.08 3.43 2.07
CA ARG A 89 20.58 3.87 3.39
C ARG A 89 19.40 3.02 3.87
N LEU A 90 18.49 2.65 2.97
CA LEU A 90 17.35 1.77 3.28
C LEU A 90 17.75 0.30 3.44
N ALA A 91 18.80 -0.15 2.77
CA ALA A 91 19.31 -1.52 2.85
C ALA A 91 20.29 -1.75 4.01
N SER A 92 20.76 -0.68 4.66
CA SER A 92 21.78 -0.75 5.70
C SER A 92 21.26 -1.48 6.95
N PRO A 93 22.11 -2.27 7.64
CA PRO A 93 21.75 -2.85 8.92
C PRO A 93 21.34 -1.78 9.94
N LEU A 94 20.43 -2.13 10.85
CA LEU A 94 19.95 -1.23 11.89
C LEU A 94 21.08 -0.89 12.88
N ASN A 95 21.40 0.40 12.99
CA ASN A 95 22.27 0.99 14.00
C ASN A 95 21.97 2.50 14.10
N ASP A 96 22.48 3.17 15.13
CA ASP A 96 22.21 4.59 15.37
C ASP A 96 22.56 5.49 14.18
N ALA A 97 23.64 5.17 13.45
CA ALA A 97 24.05 5.93 12.28
C ALA A 97 23.10 5.72 11.09
N SER A 98 22.66 4.48 10.84
CA SER A 98 21.73 4.18 9.76
C SER A 98 20.34 4.77 10.04
N GLU A 99 19.86 4.74 11.29
CA GLU A 99 18.63 5.39 11.72
C GLU A 99 18.68 6.92 11.55
N GLN A 100 19.80 7.56 11.94
CA GLN A 100 19.98 9.00 11.73
C GLN A 100 20.05 9.35 10.24
N SER A 101 20.71 8.52 9.42
CA SER A 101 20.83 8.75 7.97
C SER A 101 19.49 8.63 7.23
N ALA A 102 18.60 7.77 7.72
CA ALA A 102 17.27 7.56 7.15
C ALA A 102 16.37 8.80 7.27
N LYS A 103 16.65 9.72 8.22
CA LYS A 103 15.94 11.00 8.37
C LYS A 103 16.12 11.93 7.17
N ASN A 104 17.14 11.71 6.35
CA ASN A 104 17.42 12.49 5.14
C ASN A 104 16.72 11.92 3.89
N LEU A 105 15.87 10.91 4.04
CA LEU A 105 15.07 10.40 2.93
C LEU A 105 13.92 11.37 2.61
N PRO A 106 13.49 11.44 1.33
CA PRO A 106 12.40 12.32 0.94
C PRO A 106 11.08 11.95 1.66
N SER A 107 10.19 12.93 1.78
CA SER A 107 8.84 12.65 2.26
C SER A 107 8.04 11.85 1.22
N VAL A 108 6.94 11.21 1.63
CA VAL A 108 6.04 10.53 0.68
C VAL A 108 5.49 11.50 -0.38
N HIS A 109 5.35 12.78 -0.04
CA HIS A 109 4.93 13.81 -0.98
C HIS A 109 5.99 14.03 -2.07
N ASP A 110 7.25 14.18 -1.68
CA ASP A 110 8.37 14.36 -2.61
C ASP A 110 8.58 13.11 -3.48
N MET A 111 8.40 11.92 -2.88
CA MET A 111 8.46 10.65 -3.62
C MET A 111 7.40 10.59 -4.72
N LEU A 112 6.15 10.99 -4.44
CA LEU A 112 5.10 11.04 -5.44
C LEU A 112 5.36 12.08 -6.53
N GLU A 113 5.86 13.27 -6.17
CA GLU A 113 6.23 14.28 -7.17
C GLU A 113 7.34 13.80 -8.10
N ALA A 114 8.32 13.05 -7.58
CA ALA A 114 9.35 12.42 -8.39
C ALA A 114 8.75 11.36 -9.33
N LEU A 115 7.85 10.51 -8.82
CA LEU A 115 7.17 9.48 -9.63
C LEU A 115 6.34 10.08 -10.77
N GLY A 116 5.68 11.22 -10.54
CA GLY A 116 4.90 11.92 -11.57
C GLY A 116 5.73 12.40 -12.76
N LYS A 117 7.06 12.44 -12.63
CA LYS A 117 8.01 12.80 -13.70
C LYS A 117 8.56 11.59 -14.45
N VAL A 118 8.22 10.36 -14.05
CA VAL A 118 8.72 9.12 -14.65
C VAL A 118 7.62 8.45 -15.50
N PRO A 119 7.73 8.42 -16.84
CA PRO A 119 6.71 7.82 -17.71
C PRO A 119 6.38 6.36 -17.36
N ALA A 120 7.39 5.56 -17.01
CA ALA A 120 7.22 4.15 -16.64
C ALA A 120 6.43 3.94 -15.34
N ALA A 121 6.33 4.97 -14.49
CA ALA A 121 5.59 4.93 -13.23
C ALA A 121 4.22 5.61 -13.31
N LYS A 122 3.77 6.04 -14.50
CA LYS A 122 2.54 6.83 -14.65
C LYS A 122 1.30 6.14 -14.07
N VAL A 123 1.09 4.87 -14.39
CA VAL A 123 -0.09 4.11 -13.92
C VAL A 123 -0.16 4.03 -12.39
N PRO A 124 0.89 3.56 -11.67
CA PRO A 124 0.85 3.57 -10.22
C PRO A 124 0.83 4.99 -9.63
N PHE A 125 1.49 5.97 -10.26
CA PHE A 125 1.45 7.37 -9.82
C PHE A 125 0.02 7.94 -9.84
N ASP A 126 -0.73 7.73 -10.92
CA ASP A 126 -2.10 8.25 -11.06
C ASP A 126 -3.00 7.68 -9.93
N ALA A 127 -2.94 6.37 -9.70
CA ALA A 127 -3.71 5.69 -8.64
C ALA A 127 -3.34 6.16 -7.22
N LEU A 128 -2.04 6.28 -6.92
CA LEU A 128 -1.57 6.71 -5.60
C LEU A 128 -1.83 8.20 -5.34
N SER A 129 -1.75 9.02 -6.37
CA SER A 129 -2.08 10.45 -6.29
C SER A 129 -3.57 10.66 -6.06
N GLU A 130 -4.42 9.90 -6.73
CA GLU A 130 -5.86 9.89 -6.46
C GLU A 130 -6.12 9.52 -5.01
N PHE A 131 -5.57 8.40 -4.51
CA PHE A 131 -5.69 8.00 -3.10
C PHE A 131 -5.30 9.11 -2.12
N LYS A 132 -4.13 9.73 -2.35
CA LYS A 132 -3.63 10.81 -1.49
C LYS A 132 -4.60 12.00 -1.47
N SER A 133 -5.19 12.36 -2.61
CA SER A 133 -6.06 13.53 -2.73
C SER A 133 -7.27 13.48 -1.79
N TYR A 134 -7.87 12.30 -1.57
CA TYR A 134 -9.06 12.15 -0.72
C TYR A 134 -8.76 11.62 0.69
N SER A 135 -7.69 10.84 0.89
CA SER A 135 -7.44 10.17 2.18
C SER A 135 -6.44 10.90 3.08
N TRP A 136 -5.51 11.68 2.53
CA TRP A 136 -4.32 12.13 3.26
C TRP A 136 -4.64 12.91 4.54
N LYS A 137 -5.57 13.87 4.48
CA LYS A 137 -5.92 14.70 5.63
C LYS A 137 -6.53 13.87 6.78
N ALA A 138 -7.44 12.96 6.45
CA ALA A 138 -8.07 12.09 7.44
C ALA A 138 -7.03 11.15 8.07
N LEU A 139 -6.20 10.49 7.25
CA LEU A 139 -5.17 9.56 7.72
C LEU A 139 -4.11 10.24 8.60
N ASN A 140 -3.72 11.48 8.28
CA ASN A 140 -2.87 12.29 9.17
C ASN A 140 -3.52 12.49 10.54
N SER A 141 -4.80 12.84 10.55
CA SER A 141 -5.54 13.00 11.80
C SER A 141 -5.64 11.70 12.59
N PHE A 142 -5.78 10.53 11.95
CA PHE A 142 -5.75 9.24 12.66
C PHE A 142 -4.38 8.96 13.27
N THR A 143 -3.31 9.22 12.53
CA THR A 143 -1.92 8.97 12.97
C THR A 143 -1.53 9.79 14.20
N HIS A 144 -2.00 11.03 14.27
CA HIS A 144 -1.61 11.98 15.32
C HIS A 144 -2.70 12.24 16.37
N ALA A 145 -3.64 11.30 16.55
CA ALA A 145 -4.75 11.42 17.51
C ALA A 145 -5.54 12.74 17.38
N GLY A 146 -5.71 13.22 16.15
CA GLY A 146 -6.40 14.48 15.85
C GLY A 146 -7.93 14.37 15.89
N ILE A 147 -8.61 15.35 15.31
CA ILE A 147 -10.08 15.48 15.41
C ILE A 147 -10.86 14.29 14.82
N HIS A 148 -10.40 13.69 13.71
CA HIS A 148 -11.11 12.59 13.06
C HIS A 148 -11.27 11.33 13.95
N PRO A 149 -10.20 10.73 14.52
CA PRO A 149 -10.37 9.61 15.45
C PRO A 149 -11.16 10.00 16.69
N LEU A 150 -10.95 11.19 17.26
CA LEU A 150 -11.66 11.63 18.47
C LEU A 150 -13.18 11.73 18.25
N GLN A 151 -13.61 12.36 17.16
CA GLN A 151 -15.05 12.43 16.82
C GLN A 151 -15.63 11.04 16.55
N ARG A 152 -14.87 10.13 15.93
CA ARG A 152 -15.32 8.76 15.69
C ARG A 152 -15.46 7.92 16.96
N MET A 153 -14.76 8.26 18.04
CA MET A 153 -14.97 7.64 19.34
C MET A 153 -16.31 8.05 19.97
N ILE A 154 -16.83 9.23 19.61
CA ILE A 154 -18.13 9.74 20.09
C ILE A 154 -19.26 9.21 19.19
N ASP A 155 -19.13 9.41 17.87
CA ASP A 155 -20.19 9.13 16.89
C ASP A 155 -20.22 7.67 16.44
N GLY A 156 -19.19 6.90 16.77
CA GLY A 156 -18.96 5.57 16.25
C GLY A 156 -18.44 5.56 14.80
N TYR A 157 -18.16 4.34 14.32
CA TYR A 157 -17.64 4.08 12.99
C TYR A 157 -18.74 3.47 12.11
N PRO A 158 -19.24 4.20 11.09
CA PRO A 158 -20.22 3.64 10.17
C PRO A 158 -19.66 2.42 9.42
N LEU A 159 -20.47 1.37 9.26
CA LEU A 159 -20.06 0.15 8.55
C LEU A 159 -19.56 0.46 7.13
N VAL A 160 -20.24 1.36 6.42
CA VAL A 160 -19.85 1.80 5.07
C VAL A 160 -18.43 2.38 5.03
N LEU A 161 -18.02 3.12 6.06
CA LEU A 161 -16.66 3.66 6.16
C LEU A 161 -15.64 2.55 6.35
N ILE A 162 -15.95 1.57 7.20
CA ILE A 162 -15.07 0.42 7.47
C ILE A 162 -14.90 -0.40 6.18
N VAL A 163 -16.00 -0.76 5.54
CA VAL A 163 -16.00 -1.51 4.26
C VAL A 163 -15.22 -0.76 3.19
N GLN A 164 -15.41 0.56 3.08
CA GLN A 164 -14.66 1.37 2.11
C GLN A 164 -13.16 1.36 2.37
N ASN A 165 -12.71 1.49 3.63
CA ASN A 165 -11.29 1.46 3.96
C ASN A 165 -10.67 0.08 3.71
N VAL A 166 -11.40 -1.01 3.94
CA VAL A 166 -10.96 -2.37 3.59
C VAL A 166 -10.79 -2.50 2.07
N ARG A 167 -11.78 -2.05 1.28
CA ARG A 167 -11.69 -2.06 -0.19
C ARG A 167 -10.50 -1.27 -0.70
N VAL A 168 -10.28 -0.08 -0.15
CA VAL A 168 -9.13 0.77 -0.49
C VAL A 168 -7.81 0.11 -0.12
N SER A 169 -7.72 -0.52 1.06
CA SER A 169 -6.56 -1.30 1.49
C SER A 169 -6.25 -2.44 0.52
N ASN A 170 -7.26 -3.17 0.04
CA ASN A 170 -7.10 -4.20 -0.98
C ASN A 170 -6.58 -3.64 -2.31
N GLY A 171 -7.05 -2.45 -2.71
CA GLY A 171 -6.53 -1.75 -3.88
C GLY A 171 -5.04 -1.43 -3.78
N LEU A 172 -4.58 -0.98 -2.60
CA LEU A 172 -3.15 -0.76 -2.35
C LEU A 172 -2.34 -2.06 -2.38
N ALA A 173 -2.91 -3.18 -1.89
CA ALA A 173 -2.29 -4.50 -2.00
C ALA A 173 -2.18 -4.97 -3.46
N MET A 174 -3.18 -4.72 -4.30
CA MET A 174 -3.11 -4.99 -5.75
C MET A 174 -2.01 -4.17 -6.44
N ILE A 175 -1.85 -2.89 -6.07
CA ILE A 175 -0.76 -2.05 -6.61
C ILE A 175 0.60 -2.62 -6.16
N ALA A 176 0.75 -2.99 -4.89
CA ALA A 176 1.96 -3.62 -4.39
C ALA A 176 2.26 -4.93 -5.12
N ALA A 177 1.25 -5.77 -5.38
CA ALA A 177 1.40 -7.00 -6.15
C ALA A 177 1.85 -6.75 -7.60
N MET A 178 1.25 -5.76 -8.28
CA MET A 178 1.70 -5.37 -9.62
C MET A 178 3.14 -4.89 -9.64
N GLN A 179 3.57 -4.19 -8.59
CA GLN A 179 4.97 -3.78 -8.43
C GLN A 179 5.87 -4.99 -8.21
N VAL A 180 5.50 -5.97 -7.38
CA VAL A 180 6.26 -7.22 -7.22
C VAL A 180 6.41 -7.93 -8.57
N CYS A 181 5.36 -8.01 -9.38
CA CYS A 181 5.47 -8.59 -10.72
C CYS A 181 6.53 -7.88 -11.59
N VAL A 182 6.65 -6.55 -11.52
CA VAL A 182 7.73 -5.82 -12.22
C VAL A 182 9.10 -6.26 -11.71
N LEU A 183 9.24 -6.39 -10.39
CA LEU A 183 10.50 -6.77 -9.74
C LEU A 183 10.94 -8.21 -10.05
N THR A 184 10.04 -9.08 -10.50
CA THR A 184 10.42 -10.43 -10.98
C THR A 184 11.10 -10.42 -12.34
N GLY A 185 10.86 -9.37 -13.16
CA GLY A 185 11.28 -9.34 -14.56
C GLY A 185 10.58 -10.36 -15.48
N ILE A 186 9.62 -11.14 -14.97
CA ILE A 186 8.89 -12.15 -15.76
C ILE A 186 7.93 -11.43 -16.71
N PRO A 187 8.09 -11.60 -18.04
CA PRO A 187 7.23 -10.92 -19.00
C PRO A 187 5.76 -11.27 -18.79
N ASN A 188 4.91 -10.24 -18.78
CA ASN A 188 3.45 -10.36 -18.67
C ASN A 188 2.90 -10.94 -17.35
N LEU A 189 3.70 -11.16 -16.29
CA LEU A 189 3.19 -11.69 -15.02
C LEU A 189 2.07 -10.81 -14.42
N GLN A 190 2.14 -9.49 -14.60
CA GLN A 190 1.08 -8.56 -14.20
C GLN A 190 -0.29 -8.89 -14.81
N ARG A 191 -0.35 -9.55 -15.99
CA ARG A 191 -1.61 -9.95 -16.62
C ARG A 191 -2.33 -11.04 -15.84
N GLU A 192 -1.60 -11.85 -15.06
CA GLU A 192 -2.20 -12.87 -14.19
C GLU A 192 -2.99 -12.25 -13.02
N LEU A 193 -2.65 -11.02 -12.62
CA LEU A 193 -3.39 -10.28 -11.58
C LEU A 193 -4.68 -9.64 -12.12
N LEU A 194 -4.77 -9.34 -13.42
CA LEU A 194 -5.93 -8.60 -13.99
C LEU A 194 -7.28 -9.32 -13.79
N PRO A 195 -7.41 -10.65 -13.96
CA PRO A 195 -8.65 -11.36 -13.68
C PRO A 195 -9.15 -11.20 -12.23
N LEU A 196 -8.25 -10.91 -11.28
CA LEU A 196 -8.64 -10.68 -9.89
C LEU A 196 -9.53 -9.44 -9.74
N ASN A 197 -9.36 -8.41 -10.58
CA ASN A 197 -10.23 -7.22 -10.53
C ASN A 197 -11.70 -7.56 -10.75
N GLY A 198 -12.00 -8.42 -11.74
CA GLY A 198 -13.37 -8.87 -11.98
C GLY A 198 -13.84 -9.88 -10.93
N ARG A 199 -12.98 -10.86 -10.61
CA ARG A 199 -13.32 -11.92 -9.65
C ARG A 199 -13.57 -11.39 -8.24
N PHE A 200 -12.93 -10.30 -7.83
CA PHE A 200 -12.98 -9.73 -6.48
C PHE A 200 -13.51 -8.27 -6.44
N HIS A 201 -14.25 -7.84 -7.46
CA HIS A 201 -14.77 -6.46 -7.57
C HIS A 201 -15.57 -6.01 -6.33
N ASP A 202 -16.27 -6.93 -5.65
CA ASP A 202 -17.07 -6.69 -4.45
C ASP A 202 -16.25 -6.30 -3.21
N CYS A 203 -14.96 -6.64 -3.18
CA CYS A 203 -14.01 -6.24 -2.14
C CYS A 203 -12.87 -5.34 -2.64
N LEU A 204 -12.93 -4.85 -3.87
CA LEU A 204 -12.00 -3.86 -4.40
C LEU A 204 -12.65 -2.47 -4.41
N PRO A 205 -11.85 -1.39 -4.57
CA PRO A 205 -12.42 -0.05 -4.79
C PRO A 205 -13.25 -0.05 -6.07
N ASP A 206 -14.39 0.62 -6.05
CA ASP A 206 -15.19 0.79 -7.26
C ASP A 206 -14.36 1.56 -8.30
N HIS A 207 -14.30 1.04 -9.53
CA HIS A 207 -13.77 1.81 -10.64
C HIS A 207 -14.68 3.01 -10.86
N ARG A 208 -14.21 4.21 -10.52
CA ARG A 208 -14.87 5.42 -11.02
C ARG A 208 -14.69 5.41 -12.54
N SER A 209 -15.79 5.25 -13.27
CA SER A 209 -15.86 5.72 -14.64
C SER A 209 -15.33 7.15 -14.63
N SER A 210 -14.25 7.44 -15.35
CA SER A 210 -13.83 8.83 -15.56
C SER A 210 -15.06 9.61 -16.04
N PRO A 211 -15.32 10.82 -15.49
CA PRO A 211 -16.37 11.68 -16.01
C PRO A 211 -16.14 12.01 -17.49
#